data_AF-A0A1F7YGR7-F1
#
_entry.id   AF-A0A1F7YGR7-F1
#
_cell.length_a   1.000
_cell.length_b   1.000
_cell.length_c   1.000
_cell.angle_alpha   90.00
_cell.angle_beta   90.00
_cell.angle_gamma   90.00
#
_symmetry.space_group_name_H-M   'P 1'
#
loop_
_entity.id
_entity.type
_entity.pdbx_description
1 polymer ?
#
loop_
_entity_poly.entity_id
_entity_poly.type
_entity_poly.pdbx_seq_one_letter_code
_entity_poly.pdbx_strand_id
1 'polypeptide(L)'
;MQKEYLYGIIGLLSGIVLTMLFASNAVNANNTGMMRMMGMNARFNMIEQEEDTVGSMMMGTASSMEEMMESMEGKTGDDFDKAFMEAMIVHHQGAIDMAQQAKTAALHDEIKQMADDIIAAQTDEIEMMREWQKDWGY
;
A
#
# COMPACT_ATOMS: atom_id res chain seq x y z
N MET A 1 7.86 -29.11 -5.43
CA MET A 1 6.88 -29.07 -4.32
C MET A 1 7.04 -27.84 -3.40
N GLN A 2 8.14 -27.06 -3.42
CA GLN A 2 8.28 -25.86 -2.55
C GLN A 2 7.68 -24.57 -3.11
N LYS A 3 7.56 -24.41 -4.44
CA LYS A 3 7.07 -23.17 -5.08
C LYS A 3 5.57 -22.89 -4.84
N GLU A 4 4.75 -23.93 -4.62
CA GLU A 4 3.33 -23.77 -4.29
C GLU A 4 3.11 -23.20 -2.88
N TYR A 5 4.01 -23.49 -1.95
CA TYR A 5 3.99 -22.89 -0.61
C TYR A 5 4.36 -21.41 -0.64
N LEU A 6 5.22 -20.99 -1.57
CA LEU A 6 5.65 -19.59 -1.70
C LEU A 6 4.49 -18.68 -2.14
N TYR A 7 3.73 -19.08 -3.16
CA TYR A 7 2.49 -18.36 -3.55
C TYR A 7 1.43 -18.42 -2.44
N GLY A 8 1.36 -19.53 -1.71
CA GLY A 8 0.50 -19.68 -0.54
C GLY A 8 0.88 -18.71 0.59
N ILE A 9 2.17 -18.51 0.84
CA ILE A 9 2.68 -17.62 1.90
C ILE A 9 2.52 -16.15 1.49
N ILE A 10 2.87 -15.78 0.25
CA ILE A 10 2.69 -14.42 -0.27
C ILE A 10 1.20 -14.06 -0.28
N GLY A 11 0.34 -14.95 -0.76
CA GLY A 11 -1.11 -14.77 -0.72
C GLY A 11 -1.69 -14.73 0.70
N LEU A 12 -1.11 -15.49 1.63
CA LEU A 12 -1.49 -15.45 3.04
C LEU A 12 -1.06 -14.13 3.70
N LEU A 13 0.14 -13.63 3.43
CA LEU A 13 0.68 -12.40 4.03
C LEU A 13 -0.02 -11.16 3.50
N SER A 14 -0.15 -11.03 2.17
CA SER A 14 -0.95 -9.97 1.56
C SER A 14 -2.42 -10.05 1.97
N GLY A 15 -2.95 -11.28 2.09
CA GLY A 15 -4.28 -11.54 2.65
C GLY A 15 -4.40 -11.12 4.12
N ILE A 16 -3.40 -11.36 4.96
CA ILE A 16 -3.37 -10.95 6.37
C ILE A 16 -3.30 -9.43 6.49
N VAL A 17 -2.45 -8.75 5.71
CA VAL A 17 -2.35 -7.28 5.68
C VAL A 17 -3.67 -6.66 5.24
N LEU A 18 -4.26 -7.16 4.16
CA LEU A 18 -5.60 -6.75 3.71
C LEU A 18 -6.65 -7.04 4.79
N THR A 19 -6.64 -8.22 5.39
CA THR A 19 -7.61 -8.61 6.44
C THR A 19 -7.45 -7.77 7.70
N MET A 20 -6.23 -7.42 8.11
CA MET A 20 -5.98 -6.54 9.26
C MET A 20 -6.45 -5.11 8.98
N LEU A 21 -6.21 -4.59 7.76
CA LEU A 21 -6.73 -3.28 7.33
C LEU A 21 -8.27 -3.25 7.32
N PHE A 22 -8.93 -4.30 6.81
CA PHE A 22 -10.39 -4.38 6.80
C PHE A 22 -11.00 -4.69 8.17
N ALA A 23 -10.36 -5.53 8.99
CA ALA A 23 -10.84 -5.86 10.34
C ALA A 23 -10.78 -4.63 11.27
N SER A 24 -9.73 -3.81 11.17
CA SER A 24 -9.62 -2.55 11.90
C SER A 24 -10.69 -1.54 11.46
N ASN A 25 -11.08 -1.52 10.18
CA ASN A 25 -12.17 -0.68 9.68
C ASN A 25 -13.57 -1.21 10.05
N ALA A 26 -13.75 -2.54 10.12
CA ALA A 26 -15.02 -3.17 10.49
C ALA A 26 -15.33 -3.06 11.99
N VAL A 27 -14.30 -3.08 12.86
CA VAL A 27 -14.46 -2.88 14.31
C VAL A 27 -14.77 -1.42 14.66
N ASN A 28 -14.48 -0.46 13.78
CA ASN A 28 -14.80 0.96 13.97
C ASN A 28 -16.20 1.38 13.46
N ALA A 29 -16.91 0.51 12.73
CA ALA A 29 -18.24 0.82 12.19
C ALA A 29 -19.40 0.68 13.18
N ASN A 30 -19.14 0.34 14.45
CA ASN A 30 -20.20 0.09 15.45
C ASN A 30 -20.19 1.03 16.67
N ASN A 31 -19.75 2.29 16.51
CA ASN A 31 -19.98 3.34 17.51
C ASN A 31 -20.97 4.40 16.98
N THR A 32 -22.25 4.06 17.08
CA THR A 32 -23.47 4.90 17.19
C THR A 32 -23.25 6.43 17.10
N GLY A 33 -23.72 7.11 16.04
CA GLY A 33 -23.70 8.59 16.06
C GLY A 33 -24.34 9.45 14.97
N MET A 34 -24.56 9.02 13.71
CA MET A 34 -24.88 10.00 12.65
C MET A 34 -26.04 9.68 11.67
N MET A 35 -26.99 8.82 12.03
CA MET A 35 -28.30 8.74 11.33
C MET A 35 -29.30 9.81 11.83
N ARG A 36 -28.85 11.05 12.12
CA ARG A 36 -29.72 12.11 12.67
C ARG A 36 -29.47 13.53 12.16
N MET A 37 -29.00 13.70 10.92
CA MET A 37 -28.94 15.04 10.33
C MET A 37 -29.21 15.06 8.81
N MET A 38 -30.31 14.42 8.40
CA MET A 38 -30.98 14.82 7.16
C MET A 38 -31.78 16.10 7.44
N GLY A 39 -31.21 17.25 7.06
CA GLY A 39 -31.88 18.54 7.20
C GLY A 39 -31.18 19.69 6.45
N MET A 40 -31.81 20.09 5.34
CA MET A 40 -31.78 21.42 4.69
C MET A 40 -30.65 21.81 3.71
N ASN A 41 -31.08 21.86 2.45
CA ASN A 41 -30.70 22.74 1.33
C ASN A 41 -30.12 24.11 1.72
N ALA A 42 -29.04 24.54 1.05
CA ALA A 42 -29.03 25.75 0.20
C ALA A 42 -27.69 25.93 -0.55
N ARG A 43 -27.83 26.50 -1.75
CA ARG A 43 -26.82 26.85 -2.75
C ARG A 43 -25.99 28.04 -2.26
N PHE A 44 -24.66 28.04 -2.45
CA PHE A 44 -23.92 29.27 -2.74
C PHE A 44 -22.61 28.97 -3.49
N ASN A 45 -22.22 29.93 -4.32
CA ASN A 45 -21.31 29.86 -5.46
C ASN A 45 -19.86 30.23 -5.06
N MET A 46 -18.88 29.55 -5.68
CA MET A 46 -17.49 29.99 -6.00
C MET A 46 -16.50 30.28 -4.86
N ILE A 47 -15.31 29.63 -4.90
CA ILE A 47 -13.99 30.24 -5.19
C ILE A 47 -12.85 29.22 -4.87
N GLU A 48 -11.87 29.16 -5.80
CA GLU A 48 -10.47 28.70 -5.69
C GLU A 48 -10.18 27.22 -5.38
N GLN A 49 -9.68 26.46 -6.36
CA GLN A 49 -8.23 26.22 -6.57
C GLN A 49 -7.54 25.57 -5.36
N GLU A 50 -7.78 24.28 -5.15
CA GLU A 50 -6.82 23.35 -4.54
C GLU A 50 -7.09 21.94 -5.06
N GLU A 51 -6.75 21.69 -6.32
CA GLU A 51 -6.73 20.32 -6.86
C GLU A 51 -5.43 20.15 -7.63
N ASP A 52 -4.31 19.86 -6.94
CA ASP A 52 -3.08 19.48 -7.65
C ASP A 52 -2.07 18.66 -6.83
N THR A 53 -2.21 18.55 -5.50
CA THR A 53 -1.20 17.80 -4.71
C THR A 53 -1.55 16.32 -4.55
N VAL A 54 -2.83 15.97 -4.39
CA VAL A 54 -3.26 14.58 -4.15
C VAL A 54 -3.41 13.78 -5.46
N GLY A 55 -3.86 14.43 -6.55
CA GLY A 55 -3.98 13.80 -7.87
C GLY A 55 -2.64 13.43 -8.50
N SER A 56 -1.60 14.23 -8.26
CA SER A 56 -0.24 14.00 -8.77
C SER A 56 0.43 12.79 -8.11
N MET A 57 0.25 12.60 -6.79
CA MET A 57 0.77 11.41 -6.08
C MET A 57 0.11 10.12 -6.56
N MET A 58 -1.21 10.14 -6.84
CA MET A 58 -1.94 8.95 -7.30
C MET A 58 -1.66 8.59 -8.77
N MET A 59 -1.35 9.58 -9.62
CA MET A 59 -0.83 9.32 -10.97
C MET A 59 0.57 8.70 -10.95
N GLY A 60 1.45 9.15 -10.04
CA GLY A 60 2.81 8.61 -9.91
C GLY A 60 2.85 7.13 -9.49
N THR A 61 1.94 6.71 -8.60
CA THR A 61 1.82 5.30 -8.21
C THR A 61 1.29 4.43 -9.36
N ALA A 62 0.32 4.93 -10.12
CA ALA A 62 -0.24 4.22 -11.28
C ALA A 62 0.80 4.03 -12.40
N SER A 63 1.61 5.06 -12.71
CA SER A 63 2.71 4.94 -13.67
C SER A 63 3.80 3.98 -13.18
N SER A 64 4.08 3.94 -11.87
CA SER A 64 5.08 3.02 -11.30
C SER A 64 4.67 1.55 -11.38
N MET A 65 3.37 1.26 -11.32
CA MET A 65 2.87 -0.10 -11.44
C MET A 65 2.85 -0.59 -12.89
N GLU A 66 2.58 0.31 -13.85
CA GLU A 66 2.64 0.00 -15.28
C GLU A 66 4.08 -0.27 -15.73
N GLU A 67 5.03 0.55 -15.29
CA GLU A 67 6.47 0.33 -15.54
C GLU A 67 6.98 -0.96 -14.88
N MET A 68 6.50 -1.28 -13.66
CA MET A 68 6.77 -2.55 -13.01
C MET A 68 6.28 -3.73 -13.85
N MET A 69 5.04 -3.67 -14.35
CA MET A 69 4.46 -4.74 -15.17
C MET A 69 5.19 -4.90 -16.51
N GLU A 70 5.58 -3.80 -17.16
CA GLU A 70 6.40 -3.81 -18.37
C GLU A 70 7.77 -4.44 -18.12
N SER A 71 8.41 -4.13 -16.98
CA SER A 71 9.72 -4.69 -16.62
C SER A 71 9.70 -6.22 -16.46
N MET A 72 8.53 -6.82 -16.23
CA MET A 72 8.32 -8.25 -16.08
C MET A 72 7.78 -8.92 -17.35
N GLU A 73 7.41 -8.15 -18.38
CA GLU A 73 6.79 -8.69 -19.59
C GLU A 73 7.72 -9.70 -20.29
N GLY A 74 7.17 -10.89 -20.57
CA GLY A 74 7.91 -11.97 -21.23
C GLY A 74 8.99 -12.66 -20.39
N LYS A 75 9.23 -12.24 -19.13
CA LYS A 75 10.15 -12.92 -18.21
C LYS A 75 9.49 -14.15 -17.61
N THR A 76 10.27 -15.20 -17.35
CA THR A 76 9.81 -16.43 -16.71
C THR A 76 10.88 -17.02 -15.80
N GLY A 77 10.48 -17.85 -14.84
CA GLY A 77 11.41 -18.50 -13.92
C GLY A 77 12.26 -17.49 -13.15
N ASP A 78 13.55 -17.78 -13.02
CA ASP A 78 14.49 -16.99 -12.22
C ASP A 78 14.60 -15.53 -12.69
N ASP A 79 14.49 -15.27 -14.00
CA ASP A 79 14.50 -13.90 -14.55
C ASP A 79 13.25 -13.11 -14.11
N PHE A 80 12.10 -13.79 -13.98
CA PHE A 80 10.88 -13.18 -13.47
C PHE A 80 11.00 -12.93 -11.96
N ASP A 81 11.46 -13.92 -11.19
CA ASP A 81 11.59 -13.82 -9.74
C ASP A 81 12.54 -12.66 -9.36
N LYS A 82 13.65 -12.51 -10.09
CA LYS A 82 14.57 -11.39 -9.92
C LYS A 82 13.91 -10.04 -10.22
N ALA A 83 13.26 -9.90 -11.38
CA ALA A 83 12.62 -8.65 -11.78
C ALA A 83 11.48 -8.26 -10.82
N PHE A 84 10.69 -9.24 -10.37
CA PHE A 84 9.62 -9.05 -9.40
C PHE A 84 10.17 -8.51 -8.07
N MET A 85 11.20 -9.14 -7.51
CA MET A 85 11.78 -8.70 -6.23
C MET A 85 12.42 -7.30 -6.35
N GLU A 86 13.14 -7.02 -7.44
CA GLU A 86 13.71 -5.69 -7.67
C GLU A 86 12.63 -4.60 -7.71
N ALA A 87 11.54 -4.85 -8.45
CA ALA A 87 10.45 -3.90 -8.57
C ALA A 87 9.67 -3.75 -7.24
N MET A 88 9.39 -4.85 -6.54
CA MET A 88 8.66 -4.83 -5.28
C MET A 88 9.43 -4.15 -4.15
N ILE A 89 10.76 -4.29 -4.10
CA ILE A 89 11.60 -3.54 -3.15
C ILE A 89 11.43 -2.04 -3.37
N VAL A 90 11.43 -1.56 -4.62
CA VAL A 90 11.26 -0.14 -4.95
C VAL A 90 9.84 0.33 -4.61
N HIS A 91 8.83 -0.46 -4.95
CA HIS A 91 7.43 -0.14 -4.61
C HIS A 91 7.24 -0.04 -3.08
N HIS A 92 7.80 -0.99 -2.33
CA HIS A 92 7.70 -0.97 -0.87
C HIS A 92 8.41 0.23 -0.26
N GLN A 93 9.58 0.61 -0.79
CA GLN A 93 10.27 1.82 -0.35
C GLN A 93 9.41 3.07 -0.59
N GLY A 94 8.77 3.18 -1.76
CA GLY A 94 7.85 4.28 -2.04
C GLY A 94 6.66 4.35 -1.06
N ALA A 95 6.12 3.19 -0.67
CA ALA A 95 5.04 3.12 0.30
C ALA A 95 5.51 3.50 1.72
N ILE A 96 6.73 3.11 2.12
CA ILE A 96 7.35 3.53 3.38
C ILE A 96 7.53 5.06 3.41
N ASP A 97 8.02 5.65 2.32
CA ASP A 97 8.22 7.10 2.22
C ASP A 97 6.88 7.85 2.35
N MET A 98 5.83 7.35 1.70
CA MET A 98 4.46 7.89 1.83
C MET A 98 3.92 7.73 3.25
N ALA A 99 4.13 6.57 3.87
CA ALA A 99 3.68 6.32 5.24
C ALA A 99 4.39 7.25 6.23
N GLN A 100 5.69 7.51 6.06
CA GLN A 100 6.41 8.48 6.89
C GLN A 100 5.83 9.91 6.77
N GLN A 101 5.44 10.32 5.57
CA GLN A 101 4.72 11.58 5.37
C GLN A 101 3.37 11.57 6.08
N ALA A 102 2.58 10.51 5.92
CA ALA A 102 1.28 10.37 6.59
C ALA A 102 1.42 10.41 8.12
N LYS A 103 2.41 9.73 8.69
CA LYS A 103 2.69 9.73 10.15
C LYS A 103 2.94 11.14 10.69
N THR A 104 3.62 11.99 9.92
CA THR A 104 3.98 13.34 10.35
C THR A 104 2.88 14.37 10.08
N ALA A 105 2.13 14.21 8.99
CA ALA A 105 1.13 15.19 8.55
C ALA A 105 -0.29 14.91 9.06
N ALA A 106 -0.60 13.66 9.43
CA ALA A 106 -1.96 13.29 9.82
C ALA A 106 -2.40 13.96 11.14
N LEU A 107 -3.66 14.40 11.16
CA LEU A 107 -4.30 14.95 12.36
C LEU A 107 -4.85 13.86 13.30
N HIS A 108 -5.29 12.74 12.73
CA HIS A 108 -5.90 11.63 13.45
C HIS A 108 -4.85 10.58 13.83
N ASP A 109 -4.86 10.15 15.08
CA ASP A 109 -3.86 9.22 15.62
C ASP A 109 -4.01 7.81 15.01
N GLU A 110 -5.21 7.43 14.58
CA GLU A 110 -5.48 6.18 13.88
C GLU A 110 -4.71 6.09 12.54
N ILE A 111 -4.56 7.22 11.84
CA ILE A 111 -3.79 7.28 10.59
C ILE A 111 -2.29 7.23 10.85
N LYS A 112 -1.82 7.81 11.96
CA LYS A 112 -0.42 7.70 12.37
C LYS A 112 -0.06 6.27 12.75
N GLN A 113 -0.95 5.58 13.47
CA GLN A 113 -0.77 4.18 13.81
C GLN A 113 -0.74 3.30 12.56
N MET A 114 -1.67 3.52 11.63
CA MET A 114 -1.67 2.82 10.34
C MET A 114 -0.37 3.05 9.57
N ALA A 115 0.16 4.28 9.58
CA ALA A 115 1.44 4.58 8.95
C ALA A 115 2.61 3.82 9.61
N ASP A 116 2.62 3.72 10.93
CA ASP A 116 3.62 2.92 11.66
C ASP A 116 3.54 1.43 11.30
N ASP A 117 2.33 0.88 11.22
CA ASP A 117 2.11 -0.52 10.85
C ASP A 117 2.59 -0.81 9.41
N ILE A 118 2.32 0.12 8.47
CA ILE A 118 2.80 0.04 7.08
C ILE A 118 4.32 0.07 7.02
N ILE A 119 4.97 1.00 7.74
CA ILE A 119 6.42 1.12 7.76
C ILE A 119 7.05 -0.17 8.27
N ALA A 120 6.54 -0.73 9.37
CA ALA A 120 7.07 -1.96 9.96
C ALA A 120 6.94 -3.14 8.98
N ALA A 121 5.72 -3.39 8.49
CA ALA A 121 5.44 -4.53 7.62
C ALA A 121 6.25 -4.48 6.32
N GLN A 122 6.28 -3.33 5.64
CA GLN A 122 6.99 -3.23 4.35
C GLN A 122 8.51 -3.21 4.50
N THR A 123 9.04 -2.78 5.65
CA THR A 123 10.47 -2.92 5.95
C THR A 123 10.84 -4.40 6.09
N ASP A 124 10.06 -5.17 6.85
CA ASP A 124 10.28 -6.62 7.01
C ASP A 124 10.18 -7.35 5.66
N GLU A 125 9.21 -6.97 4.81
CA GLU A 125 9.05 -7.53 3.46
C GLU A 125 10.24 -7.22 2.53
N ILE A 126 10.80 -6.01 2.61
CA ILE A 126 12.04 -5.67 1.89
C ILE A 126 13.20 -6.56 2.36
N GLU A 127 13.36 -6.75 3.68
CA GLU A 127 14.44 -7.59 4.23
C GLU A 127 14.31 -9.04 3.75
N MET A 128 13.10 -9.61 3.77
CA MET A 128 12.84 -10.96 3.25
C MET A 128 13.19 -11.08 1.76
N MET A 129 12.79 -10.12 0.92
CA MET A 129 13.12 -10.14 -0.50
C MET A 129 14.63 -10.07 -0.75
N ARG A 130 15.36 -9.26 0.04
CA ARG A 130 16.83 -9.20 -0.03
C ARG A 130 17.50 -10.50 0.39
N GLU A 131 16.95 -11.18 1.39
CA GLU A 131 17.43 -12.49 1.80
C GLU A 131 17.21 -13.53 0.70
N TRP A 132 16.04 -13.54 0.06
CA TRP A 132 15.76 -14.43 -1.08
C TRP A 132 16.66 -14.16 -2.28
N GLN A 133 16.90 -12.89 -2.64
CA GLN A 133 17.86 -12.54 -3.69
C GLN A 133 19.24 -13.15 -3.41
N LYS A 134 19.72 -13.05 -2.17
CA LYS A 134 20.99 -13.63 -1.75
C LYS A 134 20.98 -15.15 -1.79
N ASP A 135 19.95 -15.79 -1.25
CA ASP A 135 19.84 -17.25 -1.15
C ASP A 135 19.68 -17.92 -2.52
N TRP A 136 19.01 -17.24 -3.46
CA TRP A 136 18.77 -17.75 -4.81
C TRP A 136 19.87 -17.35 -5.80
N GLY A 137 20.79 -16.47 -5.41
CA GLY A 137 21.99 -16.12 -6.17
C GLY A 137 21.76 -15.06 -7.25
N TYR A 138 20.88 -14.09 -6.99
CA TYR A 138 20.56 -12.99 -7.90
C TYR A 138 21.37 -11.72 -7.65
#